data_AF-A0A8B7DNH3-F1
#
_entry.id   AF-A0A8B7DNH3-F1
#
_cell.length_a   1.000
_cell.length_b   1.000
_cell.length_c   1.000
_cell.angle_alpha   90.00
_cell.angle_beta   90.00
_cell.angle_gamma   90.00
#
_symmetry.space_group_name_H-M   'P 1'
#
loop_
_entity.id
_entity.type
_entity.pdbx_description
1 polymer ?
#
loop_
_entity_poly.entity_id
_entity_poly.type
_entity_poly.pdbx_seq_one_letter_code
_entity_poly.pdbx_strand_id
1 'polypeptide(L)'
;MVDQGVCDEFDHLKVEKLPQEVLYTLAYELPSDWKKLSRKLNISNENIESVLSESTKAIDQAYEILKSWIRKNPDKKWKEIKEGLLFCERGDVIKKCERTLENFKML
;
A
#
# COMPACT_ATOMS: atom_id res chain seq x y z
N MET A 1 13.66 23.69 12.64
CA MET A 1 13.95 22.28 12.28
C MET A 1 13.04 21.94 11.12
N VAL A 2 13.61 21.36 10.06
CA VAL A 2 12.99 21.23 8.74
C VAL A 2 11.78 20.30 8.83
N ASP A 3 10.58 20.85 8.70
CA ASP A 3 9.38 20.06 8.42
C ASP A 3 9.54 19.55 6.98
N GLN A 4 10.01 18.31 6.84
CA GLN A 4 10.04 17.63 5.54
C GLN A 4 8.58 17.42 5.15
N GLY A 5 8.05 18.38 4.39
CA GLY A 5 6.75 18.29 3.76
C GLY A 5 6.63 16.92 3.12
N VAL A 6 5.60 16.18 3.55
CA VAL A 6 5.23 14.90 2.97
C VAL A 6 5.17 15.10 1.45
N CYS A 7 5.96 14.35 0.69
CA CYS A 7 6.13 14.58 -0.74
C CYS A 7 4.83 14.23 -1.47
N ASP A 8 4.09 15.20 -1.98
CA ASP A 8 2.82 14.98 -2.69
C ASP A 8 3.01 14.70 -4.18
N GLU A 9 4.26 14.46 -4.61
CA GLU A 9 4.62 14.21 -6.00
C GLU A 9 3.84 13.04 -6.61
N PHE A 10 3.59 11.99 -5.84
CA PHE A 10 2.94 10.78 -6.32
C PHE A 10 1.44 10.72 -6.03
N ASP A 11 0.87 11.69 -5.31
CA ASP A 11 -0.53 11.66 -4.84
C ASP A 11 -1.56 11.51 -5.96
N HIS A 12 -1.22 11.93 -7.17
CA HIS A 12 -2.09 11.85 -8.34
C HIS A 12 -1.95 10.53 -9.13
N LEU A 13 -0.92 9.73 -8.85
CA LEU A 13 -0.62 8.49 -9.56
C LEU A 13 -1.72 7.46 -9.30
N LYS A 14 -2.35 6.96 -10.36
CA LYS A 14 -3.34 5.89 -10.24
C LYS A 14 -2.71 4.60 -9.76
N VAL A 15 -3.42 3.85 -8.92
CA VAL A 15 -2.92 2.61 -8.33
C VAL A 15 -2.72 1.51 -9.36
N GLU A 16 -3.45 1.53 -10.47
CA GLU A 16 -3.22 0.62 -11.62
C GLU A 16 -1.86 0.82 -12.30
N LYS A 17 -1.23 2.00 -12.10
CA LYS A 17 0.08 2.35 -12.67
C LYS A 17 1.22 2.12 -11.69
N LEU A 18 0.93 1.63 -10.48
CA LEU A 18 1.99 1.31 -9.53
C LEU A 18 2.84 0.15 -10.06
N PRO A 19 4.18 0.29 -10.08
CA PRO A 19 5.08 -0.82 -10.33
C PRO A 19 4.81 -1.97 -9.36
N GLN A 20 5.03 -3.19 -9.82
CA GLN A 20 4.81 -4.39 -9.01
C GLN A 20 5.71 -4.39 -7.75
N GLU A 21 6.87 -3.76 -7.84
CA GLU A 21 7.86 -3.57 -6.77
C GLU A 21 7.32 -2.72 -5.64
N VAL A 22 6.42 -1.76 -5.92
CA VAL A 22 5.73 -1.00 -4.87
C VAL A 22 4.80 -1.92 -4.10
N LEU A 23 4.06 -2.79 -4.79
CA LEU A 23 3.19 -3.78 -4.14
C LEU A 23 3.99 -4.79 -3.30
N TYR A 24 5.15 -5.24 -3.80
CA TYR A 24 6.05 -6.10 -3.01
C TYR A 24 6.60 -5.39 -1.78
N THR A 25 6.97 -4.11 -1.91
CA THR A 25 7.43 -3.29 -0.79
C THR A 25 6.34 -3.19 0.28
N LEU A 26 5.10 -2.87 -0.11
CA LEU A 26 3.97 -2.81 0.83
C LEU A 26 3.76 -4.16 1.55
N ALA A 27 3.74 -5.27 0.82
CA ALA A 27 3.51 -6.59 1.40
C ALA A 27 4.60 -7.01 2.38
N TYR A 28 5.87 -6.76 2.02
CA TYR A 28 7.02 -7.12 2.84
C TYR A 28 7.13 -6.27 4.11
N GLU A 29 6.78 -4.99 4.02
CA GLU A 29 6.95 -4.03 5.11
C GLU A 29 5.75 -3.98 6.07
N LEU A 30 4.58 -4.53 5.71
CA LEU A 30 3.34 -4.44 6.50
C LEU A 30 2.84 -5.77 7.12
N PRO A 31 3.66 -6.75 7.54
CA PRO A 31 3.14 -8.01 8.08
C PRO A 31 2.31 -7.83 9.37
N SER A 32 2.58 -6.79 10.16
CA SER A 32 1.82 -6.43 11.37
C SER A 32 0.61 -5.52 11.10
N ASP A 33 0.69 -4.69 10.06
CA ASP A 33 -0.23 -3.56 9.86
C ASP A 33 -1.19 -3.73 8.68
N TRP A 34 -1.00 -4.75 7.85
CA TRP A 34 -1.79 -4.93 6.63
C TRP A 34 -3.30 -4.95 6.91
N LYS A 35 -3.77 -5.56 8.01
CA LYS A 35 -5.19 -5.57 8.39
C LYS A 35 -5.71 -4.16 8.71
N LYS A 36 -4.90 -3.36 9.41
CA LYS A 36 -5.24 -1.97 9.77
C LYS A 36 -5.34 -1.13 8.50
N LEU A 37 -4.38 -1.29 7.58
CA LEU A 37 -4.41 -0.66 6.27
C LEU A 37 -5.63 -1.10 5.45
N SER A 38 -5.92 -2.40 5.36
CA SER A 38 -7.06 -2.95 4.62
C SER A 38 -8.39 -2.35 5.08
N ARG A 39 -8.61 -2.26 6.40
CA ARG A 39 -9.81 -1.61 6.94
C ARG A 39 -9.86 -0.13 6.60
N LYS A 40 -8.72 0.57 6.65
CA LYS A 40 -8.63 1.99 6.27
C LYS A 40 -8.89 2.22 4.79
N LEU A 41 -8.61 1.23 3.94
CA LEU A 41 -8.96 1.19 2.52
C LEU A 41 -10.41 0.71 2.26
N ASN A 42 -11.23 0.59 3.32
CA ASN A 42 -12.61 0.10 3.28
C ASN A 42 -12.77 -1.31 2.71
N ILE A 43 -11.77 -2.18 2.89
CA ILE A 43 -11.91 -3.61 2.59
C ILE A 43 -12.71 -4.27 3.71
N SER A 44 -13.72 -5.05 3.36
CA SER A 44 -14.63 -5.66 4.32
C SER A 44 -13.93 -6.73 5.18
N ASN A 45 -14.44 -6.96 6.40
CA ASN A 45 -13.87 -7.98 7.29
C ASN A 45 -13.98 -9.38 6.67
N GLU A 46 -15.04 -9.67 5.91
CA GLU A 46 -15.22 -10.96 5.21
C GLU A 46 -14.09 -11.19 4.19
N ASN A 47 -13.67 -10.16 3.46
CA ASN A 47 -12.53 -10.28 2.54
C ASN A 47 -11.20 -10.45 3.29
N ILE A 48 -11.03 -9.79 4.43
CA ILE A 48 -9.86 -9.98 5.30
C ILE A 48 -9.81 -11.43 5.85
N GLU A 49 -10.95 -11.96 6.28
CA GLU A 49 -11.09 -13.33 6.80
C GLU A 49 -10.87 -14.39 5.72
N SER A 50 -11.35 -14.18 4.49
CA SER A 50 -11.07 -15.08 3.36
C SER A 50 -9.57 -15.26 3.16
N VAL A 51 -8.82 -14.16 3.09
CA VAL A 51 -7.36 -14.19 2.90
C VAL A 51 -6.64 -14.82 4.08
N LEU A 52 -7.14 -14.63 5.31
CA LEU A 52 -6.61 -15.30 6.50
C LEU A 52 -6.80 -16.82 6.46
N SER A 53 -7.87 -17.30 5.84
CA SER A 53 -8.13 -18.74 5.69
C SER A 53 -7.29 -19.38 4.58
N GLU A 54 -6.88 -18.61 3.58
CA GLU A 54 -6.17 -19.09 2.39
C GLU A 54 -4.64 -19.14 2.55
N SER A 55 -4.07 -18.31 3.43
CA SER A 55 -2.62 -18.27 3.66
C SER A 55 -2.27 -18.11 5.14
N THR A 56 -1.17 -18.71 5.58
CA THR A 56 -0.63 -18.57 6.94
C THR A 56 0.43 -17.48 7.06
N LYS A 57 0.98 -16.99 5.94
CA LYS A 57 2.07 -16.01 5.93
C LYS A 57 1.51 -14.60 5.77
N ALA A 58 1.82 -13.74 6.74
CA ALA A 58 1.34 -12.35 6.75
C ALA A 58 1.75 -11.54 5.51
N ILE A 59 2.93 -11.82 4.94
CA ILE A 59 3.40 -11.17 3.71
C ILE A 59 2.51 -11.56 2.52
N ASP A 60 2.20 -12.84 2.37
CA ASP A 60 1.34 -13.33 1.29
C ASP A 60 -0.09 -12.78 1.44
N GLN A 61 -0.59 -12.72 2.68
CA GLN A 61 -1.90 -12.12 2.99
C GLN A 61 -1.95 -10.63 2.59
N ALA A 62 -0.92 -9.87 2.99
CA ALA A 62 -0.80 -8.46 2.65
C ALA A 62 -0.72 -8.26 1.12
N TYR A 63 0.06 -9.10 0.44
CA TYR A 63 0.20 -9.05 -1.01
C TYR A 63 -1.14 -9.30 -1.72
N GLU A 64 -1.82 -10.41 -1.40
CA GLU A 64 -3.06 -10.79 -2.08
C GLU A 64 -4.19 -9.79 -1.85
N ILE A 65 -4.34 -9.28 -0.62
CA ILE A 65 -5.42 -8.33 -0.33
C ILE A 65 -5.17 -6.97 -1.00
N LEU A 66 -3.91 -6.49 -1.03
CA LEU A 66 -3.56 -5.23 -1.69
C LEU A 66 -3.66 -5.34 -3.21
N LYS A 67 -3.19 -6.47 -3.78
CA LYS A 67 -3.34 -6.78 -5.21
C LYS A 67 -4.81 -6.82 -5.63
N SER A 68 -5.67 -7.45 -4.83
CA SER A 68 -7.11 -7.50 -5.04
C SER A 68 -7.73 -6.10 -4.99
N TRP A 69 -7.34 -5.29 -4.01
CA TRP A 69 -7.83 -3.91 -3.88
C TRP A 69 -7.42 -3.04 -5.07
N ILE A 70 -6.16 -3.09 -5.53
CA ILE A 70 -5.69 -2.34 -6.71
C ILE A 70 -6.51 -2.72 -7.95
N ARG A 71 -6.73 -4.02 -8.19
CA ARG A 71 -7.52 -4.52 -9.33
C ARG A 71 -8.97 -4.05 -9.31
N LYS A 72 -9.59 -3.97 -8.14
CA LYS A 72 -10.98 -3.52 -7.97
C LYS A 72 -11.14 -2.00 -8.02
N ASN A 73 -10.04 -1.26 -7.89
CA ASN A 73 -10.06 0.20 -7.73
C ASN A 73 -9.03 0.89 -8.64
N PRO A 74 -9.02 0.65 -9.96
CA PRO A 74 -7.95 1.13 -10.84
C PRO A 74 -7.79 2.65 -10.86
N ASP A 75 -8.87 3.39 -10.63
CA ASP A 75 -8.90 4.86 -10.62
C ASP A 75 -8.53 5.50 -9.28
N LYS A 76 -8.39 4.70 -8.21
CA LYS A 76 -7.84 5.21 -6.94
C LYS A 76 -6.39 5.62 -7.14
N LYS A 77 -5.89 6.48 -6.26
CA LYS A 77 -4.55 7.03 -6.36
C LYS A 77 -3.66 6.51 -5.24
N TRP A 78 -2.35 6.70 -5.41
CA TRP A 78 -1.37 6.47 -4.37
C TRP A 78 -1.74 7.19 -3.07
N LYS A 79 -2.34 8.38 -3.18
CA LYS A 79 -2.81 9.17 -2.04
C LYS A 79 -3.68 8.36 -1.06
N GLU A 80 -4.60 7.53 -1.55
CA GLU A 80 -5.45 6.72 -0.67
C GLU A 80 -4.66 5.65 0.10
N ILE A 81 -3.64 5.05 -0.53
CA ILE A 81 -2.72 4.12 0.16
C ILE A 81 -1.87 4.90 1.16
N LYS A 82 -1.33 6.05 0.75
CA LYS A 82 -0.48 6.93 1.57
C LYS A 82 -1.20 7.42 2.82
N GLU A 83 -2.44 7.89 2.71
CA GLU A 83 -3.29 8.26 3.86
C GLU A 83 -3.55 7.07 4.78
N GLY A 84 -3.74 5.87 4.20
CA GLY A 84 -3.85 4.63 4.96
C GLY A 84 -2.58 4.29 5.74
N LEU A 85 -1.41 4.46 5.13
CA LEU A 85 -0.11 4.24 5.76
C LEU A 85 0.18 5.27 6.86
N LEU A 86 -0.18 6.55 6.64
CA LEU A 86 -0.09 7.60 7.67
C LEU A 86 -0.95 7.26 8.88
N PHE A 87 -2.19 6.77 8.67
CA PHE A 87 -3.04 6.28 9.74
C PHE A 87 -2.45 5.05 10.47
N CYS A 88 -1.67 4.24 9.77
CA CYS A 88 -0.93 3.13 10.37
C CYS A 88 0.41 3.56 11.02
N GLU A 89 0.75 4.84 10.99
CA GLU A 89 2.05 5.38 11.46
C GLU A 89 3.25 4.80 10.69
N ARG A 90 3.02 4.35 9.45
CA ARG A 90 4.01 3.69 8.57
C ARG A 90 4.63 4.65 7.57
N GLY A 91 5.10 5.80 8.08
CA GLY A 91 5.82 6.79 7.26
C GLY A 91 7.15 6.26 6.69
N ASP A 92 7.73 5.25 7.34
CA ASP A 92 8.88 4.49 6.83
C ASP A 92 8.57 3.77 5.51
N VAL A 93 7.38 3.19 5.40
CA VAL A 93 6.92 2.46 4.20
C VAL A 93 6.61 3.42 3.07
N ILE A 94 6.00 4.57 3.36
CA ILE A 94 5.77 5.63 2.36
C ILE A 94 7.10 6.00 1.70
N LYS A 95 8.12 6.31 2.50
CA LYS A 95 9.46 6.65 1.99
C LYS A 95 10.08 5.54 1.14
N LYS A 96 9.91 4.27 1.51
CA LYS A 96 10.41 3.14 0.71
C LYS A 96 9.67 3.02 -0.63
N CYS A 97 8.34 3.11 -0.61
CA CYS A 97 7.52 3.05 -1.82
C CYS A 97 7.80 4.22 -2.77
N GLU A 98 7.93 5.44 -2.27
CA GLU A 98 8.21 6.62 -3.09
C GLU A 98 9.60 6.59 -3.70
N ARG A 99 10.62 6.12 -2.97
CA ARG A 99 11.95 5.82 -3.56
C ARG A 99 11.87 4.78 -4.67
N THR A 100 11.07 3.73 -4.49
CA THR A 100 10.82 2.76 -5.55
C THR A 100 10.17 3.43 -6.75
N LEU A 101 9.15 4.27 -6.56
CA LEU A 101 8.50 5.02 -7.64
C LEU A 101 9.46 5.96 -8.39
N GLU A 102 10.32 6.67 -7.67
CA GLU A 102 11.37 7.54 -8.25
C GLU A 102 12.29 6.73 -9.18
N ASN A 103 12.71 5.53 -8.77
CA ASN A 103 13.57 4.67 -9.59
C ASN A 103 12.90 4.26 -10.92
N PHE A 104 11.58 4.05 -10.92
CA PHE A 104 10.82 3.73 -12.14
C PHE A 104 10.48 4.96 -12.99
N LYS A 105 10.51 6.17 -12.41
CA LYS A 105 10.32 7.43 -13.13
C LYS A 105 11.53 7.81 -14.00
N MET A 106 12.71 7.29 -13.67
CA MET A 106 13.99 7.55 -14.34
C MET A 106 14.31 6.55 -15.47
N LEU A 107 13.37 5.65 -15.82
CA LEU A 107 13.45 4.68 -16.91
C LEU A 107 12.45 5.05 -18.01
#